data_AF-X0TL25-F1
#
_entry.id   AF-X0TL25-F1
#
_cell.length_a   1.000
_cell.length_b   1.000
_cell.length_c   1.000
_cell.angle_alpha   90.00
_cell.angle_beta   90.00
_cell.angle_gamma   90.00
#
_symmetry.space_group_name_H-M   'P 1'
#
loop_
_entity.id
_entity.type
_entity.pdbx_description
1 polymer ?
#
loop_
_entity_poly.entity_id
_entity_poly.type
_entity_poly.pdbx_seq_one_letter_code
_entity_poly.pdbx_strand_id
1 'polypeptide(L)' 'MLTILKGQPSGYSRDLQEDKVHIFTASDTVSACVDMAGAVVAHTKFNTERIARGLD' A
#
# COMPACT_ATOMS: atom_id res chain seq x y z
N MET A 1 -2.36 14.44 3.90
CA MET A 1 -2.63 15.00 2.56
C MET A 1 -4.00 15.66 2.41
N LEU A 2 -5.12 14.92 2.45
CA LEU A 2 -6.45 15.52 2.16
C LEU A 2 -6.78 16.74 3.01
N THR A 3 -6.44 16.71 4.30
CA THR A 3 -6.63 17.83 5.22
C THR A 3 -5.70 19.00 4.99
N ILE A 4 -4.50 18.76 4.45
CA ILE A 4 -3.50 19.80 4.12
C ILE A 4 -3.95 20.60 2.90
N LEU A 5 -4.58 19.93 1.93
CA LEU A 5 -5.09 20.57 0.71
C LEU A 5 -6.42 21.29 0.93
N LYS A 6 -7.15 20.93 1.99
CA LYS A 6 -8.50 21.42 2.23
C LYS A 6 -8.49 22.91 2.56
N GLY A 7 -9.11 23.71 1.70
CA GLY A 7 -9.36 25.13 1.95
C GLY A 7 -8.15 26.04 1.70
N GLN A 8 -7.15 25.58 0.95
CA GLN A 8 -6.03 26.43 0.58
C GLN A 8 -6.45 27.54 -0.42
N PRO A 9 -5.87 28.75 -0.30
CA PRO A 9 -6.00 29.77 -1.34
C PRO A 9 -5.33 29.29 -2.64
N SER A 10 -5.73 29.89 -3.77
CA SER A 10 -5.13 29.56 -5.06
C SER A 10 -3.66 30.02 -5.15
N GLY A 11 -2.86 29.25 -5.87
CA GLY A 11 -1.43 29.50 -6.03
C GLY A 11 -0.58 28.56 -5.19
N TYR A 12 0.66 28.96 -4.96
CA TYR A 12 1.61 28.18 -4.18
C TYR A 12 1.56 28.57 -2.69
N SER A 13 1.41 27.58 -1.81
CA SER A 13 1.71 27.72 -0.38
C SER A 13 2.81 26.76 0.06
N ARG A 14 3.54 27.14 1.11
CA ARG A 14 4.58 26.31 1.73
C ARG A 14 4.02 24.98 2.24
N ASP A 15 2.76 24.92 2.66
CA ASP A 15 2.09 23.68 3.10
C ASP A 15 2.07 22.60 2.01
N LEU A 16 2.16 22.98 0.73
CA LEU A 16 2.26 22.00 -0.37
C LEU A 16 3.57 21.22 -0.34
N GLN A 17 4.57 21.61 0.45
CA GLN A 17 5.84 20.88 0.57
C GLN A 17 5.72 19.59 1.40
N GLU A 18 4.65 19.44 2.19
CA GLU A 18 4.35 18.24 2.97
C GLU A 18 3.94 17.04 2.09
N ASP A 19 3.74 17.26 0.80
CA ASP A 19 3.42 16.20 -0.17
C ASP A 19 4.48 15.09 -0.23
N LYS A 20 5.76 15.47 -0.26
CA LYS A 20 6.89 14.58 -0.48
C LYS A 20 6.99 13.50 0.59
N VAL A 21 6.92 13.88 1.87
CA VAL A 21 7.08 12.91 2.97
C VAL A 21 5.99 11.84 2.91
N HIS A 22 4.76 12.22 2.59
CA HIS A 22 3.64 11.29 2.49
C HIS A 22 3.73 10.39 1.26
N ILE A 23 4.09 10.94 0.09
CA ILE A 23 4.18 10.17 -1.15
C ILE A 23 5.40 9.23 -1.12
N PHE A 24 6.56 9.68 -0.64
CA PHE A 24 7.76 8.85 -0.56
C PHE A 24 7.54 7.69 0.41
N THR A 25 6.99 7.96 1.60
CA THR A 25 6.67 6.90 2.57
C THR A 25 5.68 5.89 2.01
N ALA A 26 4.63 6.35 1.32
CA ALA A 26 3.64 5.47 0.70
C ALA A 26 4.26 4.62 -0.41
N SER A 27 5.12 5.21 -1.25
CA SER A 27 5.84 4.50 -2.30
C SER A 27 6.68 3.36 -1.73
N ASP A 28 7.55 3.66 -0.76
CA ASP A 28 8.44 2.68 -0.14
C ASP A 28 7.65 1.54 0.51
N THR A 29 6.56 1.90 1.21
CA THR A 29 5.69 0.93 1.89
C THR A 29 4.99 0.01 0.89
N VAL A 30 4.38 0.56 -0.15
CA VAL A 30 3.64 -0.22 -1.14
C VAL A 30 4.58 -1.16 -1.90
N SER A 31 5.76 -0.69 -2.30
CA SER A 31 6.79 -1.54 -2.92
C SER A 31 7.15 -2.71 -2.02
N ALA A 32 7.48 -2.46 -0.74
CA ALA A 32 7.81 -3.52 0.21
C ALA A 32 6.65 -4.50 0.44
N CYS A 33 5.41 -4.01 0.52
CA CYS A 33 4.23 -4.86 0.67
C CYS A 33 4.01 -5.76 -0.54
N VAL A 34 4.18 -5.24 -1.76
CA VAL A 34 4.01 -6.00 -3.00
C VAL A 34 5.10 -7.07 -3.13
N ASP A 35 6.35 -6.72 -2.83
CA ASP A 35 7.47 -7.67 -2.86
C ASP A 35 7.24 -8.83 -1.88
N MET A 36 6.83 -8.51 -0.65
CA MET A 36 6.51 -9.52 0.36
C MET A 36 5.29 -10.36 -0.02
N ALA A 37 4.24 -9.75 -0.54
CA ALA A 37 3.07 -10.50 -1.01
C ALA A 37 3.44 -11.47 -2.13
N GLY A 38 4.29 -11.05 -3.07
CA GLY A 38 4.84 -11.90 -4.12
C GLY A 38 5.60 -13.10 -3.54
N ALA A 39 6.50 -12.87 -2.59
CA ALA A 39 7.25 -13.94 -1.93
C ALA A 39 6.34 -14.93 -1.17
N VAL A 40 5.32 -14.42 -0.46
CA VAL A 40 4.34 -15.25 0.24
C VAL A 40 3.62 -16.16 -0.76
N VAL A 41 3.07 -15.61 -1.84
CA VAL A 41 2.36 -16.41 -2.85
C VAL A 41 3.28 -17.44 -3.51
N ALA A 42 4.50 -17.05 -3.88
CA ALA A 42 5.46 -17.94 -4.53
C ALA A 42 5.89 -19.13 -3.65
N HIS A 43 5.93 -18.95 -2.33
CA HIS A 43 6.36 -19.98 -1.39
C HIS A 43 5.21 -20.67 -0.65
N THR A 44 3.97 -20.26 -0.87
CA THR A 44 2.81 -20.90 -0.25
C THR A 44 2.63 -22.31 -0.80
N LYS A 45 2.56 -23.30 0.10
CA LYS A 45 2.20 -24.68 -0.22
C LYS A 45 0.78 -24.96 0.27
N PHE A 46 -0.11 -25.28 -0.66
CA PHE A 46 -1.48 -25.62 -0.33
C PHE A 46 -1.60 -27.11 0.03
N ASN A 47 -2.28 -27.41 1.14
CA ASN A 47 -2.72 -28.76 1.44
C ASN A 47 -4.03 -29.03 0.70
N THR A 48 -3.91 -29.45 -0.56
CA THR A 48 -5.04 -29.62 -1.48
C THR A 48 -6.03 -30.67 -0.99
N GLU A 49 -5.57 -31.77 -0.38
CA GLU A 49 -6.44 -32.80 0.21
C GLU A 49 -7.30 -32.25 1.34
N ARG A 50 -6.74 -31.43 2.22
CA ARG A 50 -7.50 -30.77 3.29
C ARG A 50 -8.49 -29.75 2.74
N ILE A 51 -8.10 -29.00 1.71
CA ILE A 51 -9.00 -28.04 1.04
C ILE A 51 -10.16 -28.79 0.39
N ALA A 52 -9.88 -29.86 -0.36
CA ALA A 52 -10.89 -30.65 -1.05
C ALA A 52 -11.94 -31.26 -0.11
N ARG A 53 -11.52 -31.77 1.06
CA ARG A 53 -12.44 -32.31 2.07
C ARG A 53 -13.43 -31.31 2.67
N GLY A 54 -13.19 -30.00 2.54
CA GLY A 54 -14.09 -28.96 3.03
C GLY A 54 -15.03 -28.38 1.97
N LEU A 55 -15.04 -28.95 0.76
CA LEU A 55 -15.89 -28.51 -0.35
C LEU A 55 -17.20 -29.32 -0.47
N ASP A 56 -17.34 -30.39 0.31
CA ASP A 56 -18.59 -31.15 0.52
C ASP A 56 -19.37 -30.59 1.72
#